data_AF-A0A1H2LIE0-F1
#
_entry.id   AF-A0A1H2LIE0-F1
#
_cell.length_a   1.000
_cell.length_b   1.000
_cell.length_c   1.000
_cell.angle_alpha   90.00
_cell.angle_beta   90.00
_cell.angle_gamma   90.00
#
_symmetry.space_group_name_H-M   'P 1'
#
loop_
_entity.id
_entity.type
_entity.pdbx_description
1 polymer ?
#
loop_
_entity_poly.entity_id
_entity_poly.type
_entity_poly.pdbx_seq_one_letter_code
_entity_poly.pdbx_strand_id
1 'polypeptide(L)'
;MDNTFIDSRLVGVLELEPLSDDAELPAGLTQWLEPGHIAVSRAAEQYSDILESQFGPIQSVIDDAVILDGEVVVYYRPSNGKAFIDLARDEDGVYFSSGFAKNAHEGALFGDVNYEQWSQYLLPVTFLVFAVHLVLFTVLLVILGLHATLAVLCSLMTNLVVKRRSIDLRTSVFFRWVINHPYEASRTGAFAGSFVAIGVILVALFGIIAGAQIPPPRPPDGFQIVKTSLNCSGDYATCLDDAASTIASQDPALAVYVAAYGQGVAEISAGQVDSTTLHDYVQHTLIPGYGTQVDKISLESRWAWIYTISEQDEDLLSQIQGIDFDTAIIPLSIVDGESGRAIAQIYRQQATWLTLFTTLGFVYAMTSVWMQYARETSTHAKEFASIASLTGKSNVIARTVTMRHATVNIVTGIASLGIGIFLASQFFFTFGGFFPWGFIVSMGVIYLLFILTQTILMYVLIKKEATSWLPGKS
;
A
#
# COMPACT_ATOMS: atom_id res chain seq x y z
N MET A 1 -20.40 -8.00 8.34
CA MET A 1 -19.87 -8.07 6.96
C MET A 1 -18.58 -8.83 7.06
N ASP A 2 -18.54 -9.97 6.39
CA ASP A 2 -17.37 -10.83 6.33
C ASP A 2 -16.82 -10.88 4.91
N ASN A 3 -15.59 -11.35 4.80
CA ASN A 3 -14.92 -11.53 3.53
C ASN A 3 -14.37 -12.95 3.46
N THR A 4 -14.70 -13.64 2.38
CA THR A 4 -14.06 -14.90 2.00
C THR A 4 -13.33 -14.74 0.67
N PHE A 5 -12.56 -15.76 0.28
CA PHE A 5 -11.88 -15.80 -1.01
C PHE A 5 -12.19 -17.12 -1.70
N ILE A 6 -12.52 -17.03 -2.99
CA ILE A 6 -12.70 -18.18 -3.88
C ILE A 6 -11.84 -17.94 -5.11
N ASP A 7 -10.93 -18.86 -5.43
CA ASP A 7 -10.00 -18.73 -6.57
C ASP A 7 -9.24 -17.39 -6.62
N SER A 8 -8.76 -16.93 -5.46
CA SER A 8 -8.11 -15.61 -5.30
C SER A 8 -9.00 -14.39 -5.63
N ARG A 9 -10.33 -14.55 -5.76
CA ARG A 9 -11.28 -13.44 -5.81
C ARG A 9 -11.86 -13.15 -4.44
N LEU A 10 -11.91 -11.88 -4.10
CA LEU A 10 -12.60 -11.41 -2.89
C LEU A 10 -14.10 -11.62 -3.07
N VAL A 11 -14.72 -12.28 -2.10
CA VAL A 11 -16.16 -12.46 -1.99
C VAL A 11 -16.63 -11.71 -0.75
N GLY A 12 -17.43 -10.67 -0.97
CA GLY A 12 -18.04 -9.91 0.11
C GLY A 12 -19.30 -10.63 0.61
N VAL A 13 -19.33 -10.99 1.89
CA VAL A 13 -20.47 -11.68 2.51
C VAL A 13 -21.19 -10.72 3.45
N LEU A 14 -22.47 -10.50 3.19
CA LEU A 14 -23.35 -9.69 4.03
C LEU A 14 -24.35 -10.61 4.71
N GLU A 15 -24.24 -10.74 6.02
CA GLU A 15 -25.22 -11.43 6.85
C GLU A 15 -26.36 -10.48 7.20
N LEU A 16 -27.59 -10.86 6.85
CA LEU A 16 -28.78 -10.02 6.95
C LEU A 16 -29.88 -10.76 7.70
N GLU A 17 -30.46 -10.13 8.72
CA GLU A 17 -31.66 -10.65 9.39
C GLU A 17 -32.67 -9.50 9.57
N PRO A 18 -33.95 -9.67 9.16
CA PRO A 18 -34.98 -8.65 9.38
C PRO A 18 -35.28 -8.50 10.88
N LEU A 19 -35.25 -7.26 11.37
CA LEU A 19 -35.57 -6.95 12.78
C LEU A 19 -37.08 -6.88 13.06
N SER A 20 -37.90 -6.82 12.01
CA SER A 20 -39.36 -6.77 12.07
C SER A 20 -39.99 -7.36 10.80
N ASP A 21 -41.26 -7.76 10.87
CA ASP A 21 -42.00 -8.32 9.73
C ASP A 21 -42.20 -7.33 8.57
N ASP A 22 -42.11 -6.02 8.86
CA ASP A 22 -42.22 -4.92 7.90
C ASP A 22 -40.85 -4.35 7.48
N ALA A 23 -39.76 -5.03 7.80
CA ALA A 23 -38.41 -4.60 7.43
C ALA A 23 -38.26 -4.45 5.91
N GLU A 24 -37.61 -3.35 5.50
CA GLU A 24 -37.37 -3.06 4.09
C GLU A 24 -36.49 -4.13 3.43
N LEU A 25 -36.74 -4.41 2.15
CA LEU A 25 -35.96 -5.37 1.41
C LEU A 25 -34.51 -4.89 1.24
N PRO A 26 -33.53 -5.80 1.33
CA PRO A 26 -32.16 -5.52 0.92
C PRO A 26 -32.11 -5.04 -0.54
N ALA A 27 -31.19 -4.12 -0.82
CA ALA A 27 -31.03 -3.56 -2.15
C ALA A 27 -30.81 -4.66 -3.21
N GLY A 28 -31.52 -4.59 -4.33
CA GLY A 28 -31.39 -5.58 -5.41
C GLY A 28 -32.08 -6.92 -5.16
N LEU A 29 -32.81 -7.09 -4.04
CA LEU A 29 -33.70 -8.23 -3.82
C LEU A 29 -35.17 -7.86 -4.01
N THR A 30 -35.95 -8.81 -4.54
CA THR A 30 -37.42 -8.66 -4.71
C THR A 30 -38.22 -9.26 -3.55
N GLN A 31 -37.58 -10.04 -2.69
CA GLN A 31 -38.17 -10.66 -1.51
C GLN A 31 -37.07 -10.94 -0.47
N TRP A 32 -37.44 -11.07 0.80
CA TRP A 32 -36.50 -11.50 1.83
C TRP A 32 -36.09 -12.95 1.59
N LEU A 33 -34.82 -13.24 1.89
CA LEU A 33 -34.30 -14.60 1.87
C LEU A 33 -35.00 -15.44 2.93
N GLU A 34 -35.19 -16.73 2.65
CA GLU A 34 -35.56 -17.72 3.66
C GLU A 34 -34.37 -17.95 4.60
N PRO A 35 -34.60 -18.31 5.88
CA PRO A 35 -33.49 -18.66 6.78
C PRO A 35 -32.61 -19.76 6.18
N GLY A 36 -31.29 -19.58 6.22
CA GLY A 36 -30.31 -20.51 5.66
C GLY A 36 -30.14 -20.46 4.14
N HIS A 37 -30.68 -19.44 3.46
CA HIS A 37 -30.52 -19.25 2.03
C HIS A 37 -29.64 -18.04 1.69
N ILE A 38 -29.12 -18.03 0.47
CA ILE A 38 -28.33 -16.92 -0.07
C ILE A 38 -28.97 -16.25 -1.29
N ALA A 39 -28.61 -14.99 -1.50
CA ALA A 39 -28.62 -14.36 -2.81
C ALA A 39 -27.20 -14.01 -3.24
N VAL A 40 -26.93 -14.13 -4.54
CA VAL A 40 -25.58 -13.95 -5.08
C VAL A 40 -25.57 -12.93 -6.21
N SER A 41 -24.48 -12.19 -6.39
CA SER A 41 -24.31 -11.35 -7.57
C SER A 41 -24.17 -12.21 -8.84
N ARG A 42 -24.45 -11.68 -10.03
CA ARG A 42 -24.29 -12.45 -11.27
C ARG A 42 -22.86 -12.97 -11.47
N ALA A 43 -21.85 -12.20 -11.06
CA ALA A 43 -20.46 -12.63 -11.14
C ALA A 43 -20.14 -13.80 -10.18
N ALA A 44 -20.95 -14.01 -9.14
CA ALA A 44 -20.82 -15.08 -8.17
C ALA A 44 -21.47 -16.40 -8.62
N GLU A 45 -22.37 -16.39 -9.61
CA GLU A 45 -23.04 -17.62 -10.10
C GLU A 45 -22.07 -18.70 -10.58
N GLN A 46 -20.91 -18.30 -11.14
CA GLN A 46 -19.89 -19.26 -11.59
C GLN A 46 -19.26 -20.06 -10.44
N TYR A 47 -19.46 -19.62 -9.19
CA TYR A 47 -18.98 -20.26 -7.98
C TYR A 47 -20.12 -20.91 -7.18
N SER A 48 -21.28 -21.16 -7.81
CA SER A 48 -22.48 -21.68 -7.15
C SER A 48 -22.21 -22.90 -6.29
N ASP A 49 -21.43 -23.85 -6.80
CA ASP A 49 -21.18 -25.13 -6.10
C ASP A 49 -20.49 -24.90 -4.74
N ILE A 50 -19.52 -23.98 -4.69
CA ILE A 50 -18.76 -23.62 -3.48
C ILE A 50 -19.59 -22.72 -2.55
N LEU A 51 -20.39 -21.82 -3.12
CA LEU A 51 -21.22 -20.92 -2.34
C LEU A 51 -22.40 -21.65 -1.70
N GLU A 52 -23.00 -22.60 -2.40
CA GLU A 52 -24.11 -23.41 -1.89
C GLU A 52 -23.64 -24.41 -0.84
N SER A 53 -22.46 -25.01 -1.00
CA SER A 53 -21.88 -25.88 0.02
C SER A 53 -21.59 -25.12 1.32
N GLN A 54 -21.13 -23.88 1.20
CA GLN A 54 -20.72 -23.09 2.36
C GLN A 54 -21.89 -22.35 3.04
N PHE A 55 -22.74 -21.70 2.26
CA PHE A 55 -23.73 -20.75 2.79
C PHE A 55 -25.18 -21.21 2.67
N GLY A 56 -25.42 -22.35 2.01
CA GLY A 56 -26.75 -22.86 1.71
C GLY A 56 -27.26 -22.47 0.32
N PRO A 57 -28.45 -22.96 -0.07
CA PRO A 57 -28.95 -22.87 -1.45
C PRO A 57 -29.17 -21.44 -1.94
N ILE A 58 -28.91 -21.21 -3.24
CA ILE A 58 -29.15 -19.92 -3.88
C ILE A 58 -30.65 -19.75 -4.14
N GLN A 59 -31.27 -18.77 -3.48
CA GLN A 59 -32.67 -18.43 -3.67
C GLN A 59 -32.88 -17.40 -4.78
N SER A 60 -31.94 -16.46 -4.95
CA SER A 60 -32.08 -15.38 -5.94
C SER A 60 -30.75 -14.76 -6.35
N VAL A 61 -30.77 -14.03 -7.46
CA VAL A 61 -29.63 -13.27 -7.96
C VAL A 61 -29.87 -11.80 -7.65
N ILE A 62 -28.86 -11.13 -7.09
CA ILE A 62 -28.91 -9.70 -6.75
C ILE A 62 -28.91 -8.88 -8.05
N ASP A 63 -29.79 -7.88 -8.13
CA ASP A 63 -29.86 -6.99 -9.30
C ASP A 63 -28.53 -6.25 -9.53
N ASP A 64 -28.01 -6.32 -10.76
CA ASP A 64 -26.76 -5.65 -11.15
C ASP A 64 -26.84 -4.12 -11.00
N ALA A 65 -28.04 -3.54 -10.95
CA ALA A 65 -28.21 -2.10 -10.75
C ALA A 65 -27.64 -1.59 -9.40
N VAL A 66 -27.43 -2.49 -8.42
CA VAL A 66 -26.91 -2.14 -7.09
C VAL A 66 -25.52 -2.73 -6.81
N ILE A 67 -24.94 -3.47 -7.75
CA ILE A 67 -23.64 -4.15 -7.62
C ILE A 67 -22.64 -3.56 -8.62
N LEU A 68 -21.37 -3.45 -8.23
CA LEU A 68 -20.34 -3.00 -9.17
C LEU A 68 -20.00 -4.10 -10.19
N ASP A 69 -19.69 -3.71 -11.43
CA ASP A 69 -19.38 -4.66 -12.50
C ASP A 69 -18.26 -5.63 -12.10
N GLY A 70 -18.58 -6.92 -12.10
CA GLY A 70 -17.64 -8.01 -11.78
C GLY A 70 -17.41 -8.27 -10.29
N GLU A 71 -18.12 -7.59 -9.41
CA GLU A 71 -18.04 -7.79 -7.96
C GLU A 71 -18.74 -9.08 -7.53
N VAL A 72 -18.08 -9.87 -6.68
CA VAL A 72 -18.60 -11.14 -6.15
C VAL A 72 -19.17 -10.87 -4.76
N VAL A 73 -20.49 -10.81 -4.66
CA VAL A 73 -21.21 -10.46 -3.42
C VAL A 73 -22.22 -11.55 -3.10
N VAL A 74 -22.32 -11.88 -1.81
CA VAL A 74 -23.29 -12.84 -1.26
C VAL A 74 -24.06 -12.15 -0.15
N TYR A 75 -25.39 -12.15 -0.26
CA TYR A 75 -26.28 -11.85 0.84
C TYR A 75 -26.70 -13.18 1.46
N TYR A 76 -26.45 -13.33 2.75
CA TYR A 76 -26.76 -14.53 3.50
C TYR A 76 -27.76 -14.21 4.60
N ARG A 77 -28.81 -15.03 4.74
CA ARG A 77 -29.71 -14.96 5.88
C ARG A 77 -29.43 -16.11 6.86
N PRO A 78 -29.02 -15.83 8.11
CA PRO A 78 -28.78 -16.85 9.13
C PRO A 78 -29.94 -17.84 9.28
N SER A 79 -29.63 -19.13 9.37
CA SER A 79 -30.60 -20.18 9.67
C SER A 79 -31.26 -19.97 11.05
N ASN A 80 -30.51 -19.45 12.02
CA ASN A 80 -30.98 -19.08 13.35
C ASN A 80 -30.90 -17.56 13.58
N GLY A 81 -31.79 -16.81 12.92
CA GLY A 81 -31.85 -15.35 13.02
C GLY A 81 -32.00 -14.80 14.45
N LYS A 82 -32.66 -15.54 15.34
CA LYS A 82 -32.80 -15.11 16.75
C LYS A 82 -31.45 -15.10 17.47
N ALA A 83 -30.69 -16.18 17.36
CA ALA A 83 -29.38 -16.27 17.98
C ALA A 83 -28.41 -15.24 17.38
N PHE A 84 -28.50 -15.00 16.06
CA PHE A 84 -27.75 -13.95 15.39
C PHE A 84 -28.04 -12.54 15.95
N ILE A 85 -29.31 -12.21 16.17
CA ILE A 85 -29.72 -10.92 16.77
C ILE A 85 -29.26 -10.83 18.23
N ASP A 86 -29.35 -11.92 19.00
CA ASP A 86 -28.91 -11.94 20.40
C ASP A 86 -27.39 -11.72 20.49
N LEU A 87 -26.58 -12.35 19.62
CA LEU A 87 -25.15 -12.07 19.48
C LEU A 87 -24.88 -10.59 19.14
N ALA A 88 -25.65 -10.00 18.22
CA ALA A 88 -25.51 -8.59 17.85
C ALA A 88 -25.84 -7.63 19.00
N ARG A 89 -26.81 -7.98 19.86
CA ARG A 89 -27.21 -7.18 21.04
C ARG A 89 -26.17 -7.23 22.15
N ASP A 90 -25.54 -8.39 22.31
CA ASP A 90 -24.49 -8.60 23.30
C ASP A 90 -23.10 -8.17 22.78
N GLU A 91 -23.04 -7.61 21.56
CA GLU A 91 -21.82 -7.20 20.86
C GLU A 91 -20.78 -8.33 20.77
N ASP A 92 -21.26 -9.56 20.58
CA ASP A 92 -20.48 -10.78 20.65
C ASP A 92 -20.15 -11.34 19.27
N GLY A 93 -19.10 -10.77 18.65
CA GLY A 93 -18.61 -11.17 17.33
C GLY A 93 -19.51 -10.74 16.16
N VAL A 94 -20.76 -10.35 16.44
CA VAL A 94 -21.68 -9.71 15.51
C VAL A 94 -21.96 -8.30 16.00
N TYR A 95 -22.01 -7.36 15.07
CA TYR A 95 -22.32 -5.96 15.36
C TYR A 95 -23.43 -5.50 14.42
N PHE A 96 -24.36 -4.71 14.95
CA PHE A 96 -25.35 -4.05 14.10
C PHE A 96 -24.65 -3.08 13.15
N SER A 97 -24.73 -3.38 11.85
CA SER A 97 -24.42 -2.41 10.80
C SER A 97 -25.69 -1.66 10.41
N SER A 98 -25.58 -0.37 10.10
CA SER A 98 -26.72 0.45 9.67
C SER A 98 -27.45 -0.17 8.47
N GLY A 99 -28.79 -0.13 8.50
CA GLY A 99 -29.66 -0.79 7.54
C GLY A 99 -29.73 -0.11 6.16
N PHE A 100 -30.35 -0.79 5.19
CA PHE A 100 -30.64 -0.27 3.86
C PHE A 100 -31.74 0.79 3.96
N ALA A 101 -31.38 2.07 4.05
CA ALA A 101 -32.38 3.13 4.17
C ALA A 101 -33.01 3.48 2.81
N LYS A 102 -34.34 3.64 2.79
CA LYS A 102 -35.15 4.23 1.70
C LYS A 102 -34.60 5.54 1.10
N ASN A 103 -33.83 6.30 1.87
CA ASN A 103 -33.19 7.54 1.46
C ASN A 103 -31.69 7.50 1.84
N ALA A 104 -30.81 7.68 0.84
CA ALA A 104 -29.35 7.80 1.02
C ALA A 104 -28.90 9.03 1.85
N HIS A 105 -29.82 9.73 2.50
CA HIS A 105 -29.58 10.88 3.39
C HIS A 105 -30.04 10.62 4.84
N GLU A 106 -30.74 9.52 5.12
CA GLU A 106 -31.33 9.23 6.45
C GLU A 106 -30.79 7.92 7.08
N GLY A 107 -30.01 7.12 6.34
CA GLY A 107 -29.28 5.97 6.87
C GLY A 107 -27.81 6.02 6.49
N ALA A 108 -26.95 5.48 7.36
CA ALA A 108 -25.53 5.34 7.09
C ALA A 108 -25.33 4.43 5.87
N LEU A 109 -24.52 4.90 4.93
CA LEU A 109 -24.26 4.20 3.67
C LEU A 109 -23.39 2.98 3.95
N PHE A 110 -23.53 1.96 3.09
CA PHE A 110 -22.72 0.75 3.16
C PHE A 110 -21.22 1.09 3.23
N GLY A 111 -20.57 0.76 4.35
CA GLY A 111 -19.16 1.08 4.63
C GLY A 111 -18.91 1.97 5.86
N ASP A 112 -19.91 2.70 6.36
CA ASP A 112 -19.72 3.64 7.47
C ASP A 112 -19.40 2.95 8.81
N VAL A 113 -19.98 1.76 9.08
CA VAL A 113 -19.84 1.10 10.40
C VAL A 113 -18.44 0.53 10.63
N ASN A 114 -17.79 -0.04 9.61
CA ASN A 114 -16.38 -0.44 9.70
C ASN A 114 -15.46 0.77 9.86
N TYR A 115 -15.81 1.93 9.29
CA TYR A 115 -15.03 3.16 9.46
C TYR A 115 -15.18 3.78 10.86
N GLU A 116 -16.39 3.74 11.44
CA GLU A 116 -16.65 4.26 12.79
C GLU A 116 -16.02 3.39 13.88
N GLN A 117 -16.05 2.06 13.75
CA GLN A 117 -15.46 1.14 14.74
C GLN A 117 -13.91 1.24 14.77
N TRP A 118 -13.30 1.53 13.62
CA TRP A 118 -11.87 1.80 13.50
C TRP A 118 -11.49 3.28 13.69
N SER A 119 -12.46 4.17 13.95
CA SER A 119 -12.19 5.61 14.11
C SER A 119 -11.23 5.93 15.26
N GLN A 120 -11.26 5.11 16.31
CA GLN A 120 -10.30 5.15 17.41
C GLN A 120 -8.86 4.83 16.99
N TYR A 121 -8.67 4.02 15.95
CA TYR A 121 -7.37 3.77 15.31
C TYR A 121 -7.06 4.80 14.21
N LEU A 122 -8.08 5.43 13.62
CA LEU A 122 -7.90 6.53 12.67
C LEU A 122 -7.24 7.73 13.34
N LEU A 123 -7.51 8.03 14.61
CA LEU A 123 -6.90 9.18 15.29
C LEU A 123 -5.36 9.05 15.43
N PRO A 124 -4.80 7.92 15.90
CA PRO A 124 -3.37 7.61 15.80
C PRO A 124 -2.84 7.61 14.36
N VAL A 125 -3.58 7.05 13.39
CA VAL A 125 -3.17 7.07 11.97
C VAL A 125 -3.16 8.49 11.42
N THR A 126 -4.09 9.35 11.83
CA THR A 126 -4.20 10.75 11.41
C THR A 126 -3.07 11.56 12.05
N PHE A 127 -2.76 11.28 13.32
CA PHE A 127 -1.57 11.80 13.99
C PHE A 127 -0.28 11.31 13.34
N LEU A 128 -0.21 10.05 12.92
CA LEU A 128 0.94 9.51 12.20
C LEU A 128 1.07 10.16 10.82
N VAL A 129 -0.03 10.35 10.09
CA VAL A 129 -0.06 11.08 8.83
C VAL A 129 0.38 12.52 9.05
N PHE A 130 -0.15 13.23 10.05
CA PHE A 130 0.27 14.60 10.37
C PHE A 130 1.74 14.68 10.81
N ALA A 131 2.18 13.77 11.68
CA ALA A 131 3.56 13.70 12.17
C ALA A 131 4.52 13.34 11.03
N VAL A 132 4.14 12.43 10.13
CA VAL A 132 4.90 12.09 8.92
C VAL A 132 4.96 13.29 7.98
N HIS A 133 3.86 14.01 7.76
CA HIS A 133 3.87 15.25 6.96
C HIS A 133 4.73 16.33 7.62
N LEU A 134 4.71 16.44 8.95
CA LEU A 134 5.52 17.40 9.70
C LEU A 134 7.00 17.01 9.67
N VAL A 135 7.34 15.73 9.78
CA VAL A 135 8.70 15.20 9.60
C VAL A 135 9.16 15.41 8.17
N LEU A 136 8.33 15.10 7.16
CA LEU A 136 8.62 15.35 5.74
C LEU A 136 8.83 16.83 5.47
N PHE A 137 8.01 17.71 6.07
CA PHE A 137 8.15 19.15 5.97
C PHE A 137 9.43 19.64 6.64
N THR A 138 9.77 19.10 7.81
CA THR A 138 11.01 19.44 8.53
C THR A 138 12.23 18.94 7.76
N VAL A 139 12.19 17.73 7.20
CA VAL A 139 13.20 17.19 6.29
C VAL A 139 13.31 18.05 5.03
N LEU A 140 12.20 18.50 4.45
CA LEU A 140 12.19 19.40 3.30
C LEU A 140 12.83 20.75 3.63
N LEU A 141 12.55 21.31 4.80
CA LEU A 141 13.20 22.54 5.29
C LEU A 141 14.70 22.34 5.55
N VAL A 142 15.09 21.20 6.13
CA VAL A 142 16.50 20.84 6.35
C VAL A 142 17.21 20.63 5.02
N ILE A 143 16.59 19.95 4.05
CA ILE A 143 17.12 19.76 2.70
C ILE A 143 17.25 21.12 2.00
N LEU A 144 16.23 21.98 2.04
CA LEU A 144 16.31 23.34 1.48
C LEU A 144 17.43 24.16 2.13
N GLY A 145 17.59 24.07 3.44
CA GLY A 145 18.69 24.68 4.19
C GLY A 145 20.07 24.10 3.83
N LEU A 146 20.15 22.79 3.63
CA LEU A 146 21.35 22.09 3.20
C LEU A 146 21.74 22.47 1.76
N HIS A 147 20.76 22.74 0.90
CA HIS A 147 21.00 23.21 -0.45
C HIS A 147 21.51 24.64 -0.51
N ALA A 148 21.00 25.52 0.37
CA ALA A 148 21.55 26.86 0.53
C ALA A 148 23.02 26.81 1.00
N THR A 149 23.35 25.92 1.94
CA THR A 149 24.74 25.74 2.40
C THR A 149 25.63 25.07 1.36
N LEU A 150 25.12 24.10 0.58
CA LEU A 150 25.86 23.46 -0.53
C LEU A 150 26.14 24.45 -1.67
N ALA A 151 25.22 25.37 -1.96
CA ALA A 151 25.42 26.44 -2.93
C ALA A 151 26.53 27.40 -2.50
N VAL A 152 26.55 27.76 -1.21
CA VAL A 152 27.62 28.57 -0.61
C VAL A 152 28.96 27.82 -0.65
N LEU A 153 28.98 26.53 -0.33
CA LEU A 153 30.16 25.67 -0.40
C LEU A 153 30.68 25.50 -1.84
N CYS A 154 29.80 25.32 -2.82
CA CYS A 154 30.17 25.28 -4.24
C CYS A 154 30.79 26.61 -4.68
N SER A 155 30.22 27.75 -4.26
CA SER A 155 30.81 29.07 -4.52
C SER A 155 32.23 29.20 -3.91
N LEU A 156 32.41 28.74 -2.68
CA LEU A 156 33.71 28.68 -1.98
C LEU A 156 34.72 27.78 -2.70
N MET A 157 34.32 26.58 -3.11
CA MET A 157 35.17 25.63 -3.83
C MET A 157 35.55 26.13 -5.22
N THR A 158 34.61 26.77 -5.93
CA THR A 158 34.89 27.40 -7.22
C THR A 158 35.92 28.52 -7.05
N ASN A 159 35.78 29.35 -6.02
CA ASN A 159 36.76 30.39 -5.67
C ASN A 159 38.15 29.80 -5.34
N LEU A 160 38.21 28.70 -4.62
CA LEU A 160 39.46 28.01 -4.27
C LEU A 160 40.15 27.41 -5.50
N VAL A 161 39.41 26.72 -6.37
CA VAL A 161 39.95 26.09 -7.59
C VAL A 161 40.48 27.15 -8.56
N VAL A 162 39.75 28.26 -8.73
CA VAL A 162 40.20 29.33 -9.63
C VAL A 162 41.43 30.05 -9.07
N LYS A 163 41.50 30.24 -7.74
CA LYS A 163 42.69 30.80 -7.06
C LYS A 163 43.92 29.89 -7.18
N ARG A 164 43.74 28.56 -7.17
CA ARG A 164 44.82 27.57 -7.26
C ARG A 164 45.34 27.34 -8.69
N ARG A 165 44.52 27.59 -9.71
CA ARG A 165 44.90 27.47 -11.14
C ARG A 165 45.57 28.73 -11.73
N SER A 166 45.84 29.76 -10.93
CA SER A 166 46.48 31.00 -11.40
C SER A 166 45.77 31.65 -12.60
N ILE A 167 44.47 31.42 -12.74
CA ILE A 167 43.66 32.11 -13.75
C ILE A 167 43.51 33.53 -13.23
N ASP A 168 44.12 34.49 -13.93
CA ASP A 168 44.19 35.88 -13.49
C ASP A 168 42.81 36.55 -13.57
N LEU A 169 42.03 36.36 -12.50
CA LEU A 169 40.68 36.90 -12.30
C LEU A 169 40.68 38.40 -11.97
N ARG A 170 41.85 39.00 -11.68
CA ARG A 170 41.91 40.38 -11.14
C ARG A 170 41.50 41.45 -12.15
N THR A 171 41.46 41.16 -13.44
CA THR A 171 41.12 42.13 -14.50
C THR A 171 39.69 42.05 -15.02
N SER A 172 38.86 41.09 -14.57
CA SER A 172 37.53 40.92 -15.16
C SER A 172 36.41 40.98 -14.12
N VAL A 173 35.82 42.17 -13.97
CA VAL A 173 34.57 42.44 -13.22
C VAL A 173 33.47 41.42 -13.59
N PHE A 174 33.48 40.95 -14.83
CA PHE A 174 32.61 39.90 -15.37
C PHE A 174 32.69 38.58 -14.60
N PHE A 175 33.89 38.06 -14.30
CA PHE A 175 34.00 36.79 -13.57
C PHE A 175 33.53 36.91 -12.12
N ARG A 176 33.74 38.06 -11.46
CA ARG A 176 33.18 38.32 -10.11
C ARG A 176 31.65 38.36 -10.12
N TRP A 177 31.05 38.96 -11.14
CA TRP A 177 29.60 39.04 -11.29
C TRP A 177 28.98 37.66 -11.62
N VAL A 178 29.62 36.89 -12.50
CA VAL A 178 29.23 35.52 -12.83
C VAL A 178 29.31 34.62 -11.59
N ILE A 179 30.36 34.73 -10.75
CA ILE A 179 30.49 33.92 -9.53
C ILE A 179 29.34 34.17 -8.53
N ASN A 180 28.78 35.39 -8.47
CA ASN A 180 27.77 35.78 -7.48
C ASN A 180 26.31 35.35 -7.77
N HIS A 181 26.04 34.67 -8.90
CA HIS A 181 24.68 34.16 -9.23
C HIS A 181 24.53 32.61 -9.16
N PRO A 182 24.86 31.91 -8.06
CA PRO A 182 24.67 30.45 -7.94
C PRO A 182 23.25 30.02 -7.50
N TYR A 183 22.39 30.96 -7.08
CA TYR A 183 21.17 30.65 -6.33
C TYR A 183 20.06 29.93 -7.14
N GLU A 184 19.94 30.20 -8.44
CA GLU A 184 18.84 29.62 -9.24
C GLU A 184 19.08 28.15 -9.60
N ALA A 185 20.32 27.79 -9.93
CA ALA A 185 20.74 26.41 -10.22
C ALA A 185 20.74 25.52 -8.96
N SER A 186 20.99 26.10 -7.77
CA SER A 186 20.86 25.33 -6.53
C SER A 186 19.39 25.09 -6.17
N ARG A 187 18.49 26.02 -6.48
CA ARG A 187 17.05 25.91 -6.20
C ARG A 187 16.40 24.78 -7.00
N THR A 188 16.73 24.66 -8.28
CA THR A 188 16.27 23.60 -9.19
C THR A 188 16.65 22.21 -8.68
N GLY A 189 17.95 22.00 -8.39
CA GLY A 189 18.41 20.74 -7.83
C GLY A 189 17.88 20.44 -6.41
N ALA A 190 17.65 21.47 -5.59
CA ALA A 190 17.01 21.32 -4.28
C ALA A 190 15.58 20.83 -4.38
N PHE A 191 14.78 21.40 -5.30
CA PHE A 191 13.40 20.98 -5.50
C PHE A 191 13.31 19.54 -6.02
N ALA A 192 14.12 19.19 -7.02
CA ALA A 192 14.18 17.82 -7.52
C ALA A 192 14.60 16.84 -6.41
N GLY A 193 15.60 17.24 -5.63
CA GLY A 193 16.09 16.47 -4.51
C GLY A 193 15.09 16.20 -3.40
N SER A 194 14.42 17.27 -2.95
CA SER A 194 13.35 17.19 -1.96
C SER A 194 12.18 16.33 -2.46
N PHE A 195 11.81 16.46 -3.74
CA PHE A 195 10.74 15.65 -4.33
C PHE A 195 11.11 14.17 -4.36
N VAL A 196 12.34 13.85 -4.76
CA VAL A 196 12.83 12.46 -4.74
C VAL A 196 12.88 11.93 -3.32
N ALA A 197 13.34 12.71 -2.33
CA ALA A 197 13.36 12.28 -0.94
C ALA A 197 11.94 11.98 -0.41
N ILE A 198 10.96 12.87 -0.66
CA ILE A 198 9.56 12.64 -0.27
C ILE A 198 8.98 11.42 -0.99
N GLY A 199 9.18 11.33 -2.31
CA GLY A 199 8.68 10.20 -3.10
C GLY A 199 9.26 8.87 -2.65
N VAL A 200 10.56 8.84 -2.33
CA VAL A 200 11.22 7.67 -1.76
C VAL A 200 10.64 7.31 -0.39
N ILE A 201 10.37 8.28 0.49
CA ILE A 201 9.77 8.02 1.80
C ILE A 201 8.32 7.53 1.66
N LEU A 202 7.53 8.09 0.74
CA LEU A 202 6.15 7.65 0.48
C LEU A 202 6.11 6.23 -0.08
N VAL A 203 6.94 5.93 -1.08
CA VAL A 203 7.10 4.57 -1.62
C VAL A 203 7.64 3.63 -0.55
N ALA A 204 8.49 4.10 0.37
CA ALA A 204 8.99 3.30 1.49
C ALA A 204 7.94 2.99 2.55
N LEU A 205 7.18 3.98 3.00
CA LEU A 205 6.08 3.78 3.93
C LEU A 205 5.04 2.82 3.35
N PHE A 206 4.73 2.98 2.06
CA PHE A 206 3.84 2.05 1.38
C PHE A 206 4.47 0.66 1.23
N GLY A 207 5.77 0.58 0.94
CA GLY A 207 6.52 -0.68 0.92
C GLY A 207 6.56 -1.38 2.28
N ILE A 208 6.51 -0.64 3.39
CA ILE A 208 6.35 -1.19 4.75
C ILE A 208 4.93 -1.71 4.96
N ILE A 209 3.91 -0.94 4.55
CA ILE A 209 2.50 -1.35 4.65
C ILE A 209 2.24 -2.60 3.79
N ALA A 210 2.77 -2.64 2.57
CA ALA A 210 2.65 -3.77 1.65
C ALA A 210 3.61 -4.93 2.00
N GLY A 211 4.78 -4.64 2.57
CA GLY A 211 5.83 -5.60 2.96
C GLY A 211 5.60 -6.25 4.32
N ALA A 212 4.75 -5.66 5.17
CA ALA A 212 4.20 -6.33 6.35
C ALA A 212 3.40 -7.59 6.02
N GLN A 213 3.13 -7.84 4.73
CA GLN A 213 2.51 -9.06 4.23
C GLN A 213 3.43 -9.72 3.19
N ILE A 214 4.53 -10.30 3.65
CA ILE A 214 5.11 -11.46 2.96
C ILE A 214 3.94 -12.43 2.80
N PRO A 215 3.53 -12.79 1.56
CA PRO A 215 2.42 -13.72 1.39
C PRO A 215 2.76 -14.95 2.24
N PRO A 216 1.82 -15.42 3.09
CA PRO A 216 2.08 -16.60 3.90
C PRO A 216 2.60 -17.71 2.99
N PRO A 217 3.63 -18.45 3.42
CA PRO A 217 4.20 -19.52 2.60
C PRO A 217 3.06 -20.41 2.12
N ARG A 218 3.15 -20.87 0.86
CA ARG A 218 2.19 -21.87 0.38
C ARG A 218 2.31 -23.09 1.30
N PRO A 219 1.19 -23.76 1.62
CA PRO A 219 1.28 -25.10 2.19
C PRO A 219 2.24 -25.94 1.35
N PRO A 220 3.00 -26.87 1.95
CA PRO A 220 3.84 -27.79 1.21
C PRO A 220 3.04 -28.52 0.12
N ASP A 221 3.67 -28.82 -1.02
CA ASP A 221 2.98 -29.52 -2.12
C ASP A 221 2.40 -30.86 -1.62
N GLY A 222 1.12 -31.12 -1.91
CA GLY A 222 0.39 -32.29 -1.40
C GLY A 222 -0.30 -32.08 -0.05
N PHE A 223 -0.28 -30.87 0.52
CA PHE A 223 -1.01 -30.53 1.74
C PHE A 223 -2.15 -29.56 1.46
N GLN A 224 -3.33 -29.88 1.98
CA GLN A 224 -4.42 -28.92 2.11
C GLN A 224 -4.59 -28.52 3.56
N ILE A 225 -4.69 -27.22 3.79
CA ILE A 225 -4.90 -26.65 5.11
C ILE A 225 -6.12 -25.75 5.02
N VAL A 226 -7.16 -26.07 5.79
CA VAL A 226 -8.37 -25.28 5.91
C VAL A 226 -8.40 -24.69 7.31
N LYS A 227 -8.70 -23.40 7.40
CA LYS A 227 -9.01 -22.77 8.69
C LYS A 227 -10.48 -22.42 8.74
N THR A 228 -11.09 -22.73 9.87
CA THR A 228 -12.52 -22.50 10.13
C THR A 228 -12.66 -21.55 11.31
N SER A 229 -13.38 -20.45 11.12
CA SER A 229 -13.82 -19.61 12.24
C SER A 229 -15.13 -20.14 12.80
N LEU A 230 -15.28 -20.10 14.12
CA LEU A 230 -16.54 -20.40 14.78
C LEU A 230 -16.97 -19.22 15.65
N ASN A 231 -18.26 -18.89 15.57
CA ASN A 231 -18.91 -18.01 16.51
C ASN A 231 -19.94 -18.83 17.31
N CYS A 232 -19.64 -19.01 18.60
CA CYS A 232 -20.41 -19.85 19.49
C CYS A 232 -21.17 -18.99 20.49
N SER A 233 -22.48 -19.23 20.63
CA SER A 233 -23.26 -18.62 21.71
C SER A 233 -23.03 -19.35 23.03
N GLY A 234 -22.66 -18.65 24.11
CA GLY A 234 -22.53 -19.23 25.45
C GLY A 234 -21.12 -19.70 25.79
N ASP A 235 -20.95 -20.96 26.20
CA ASP A 235 -19.63 -21.48 26.58
C ASP A 235 -18.77 -21.79 25.35
N TYR A 236 -18.03 -20.76 24.91
CA TYR A 236 -17.12 -20.81 23.76
C TYR A 236 -16.12 -21.97 23.87
N ALA A 237 -15.77 -22.35 25.10
CA ALA A 237 -14.86 -23.47 25.40
C ALA A 237 -15.34 -24.78 24.84
N THR A 238 -16.53 -25.14 25.27
CA THR A 238 -17.13 -26.42 25.01
C THR A 238 -17.52 -26.48 23.54
N CYS A 239 -18.07 -25.40 23.00
CA CYS A 239 -18.40 -25.33 21.57
C CYS A 239 -17.17 -25.51 20.65
N LEU A 240 -16.05 -24.85 20.95
CA LEU A 240 -14.83 -24.96 20.15
C LEU A 240 -14.22 -26.35 20.22
N ASP A 241 -14.20 -26.95 21.43
CA ASP A 241 -13.70 -28.31 21.68
C ASP A 241 -14.57 -29.36 20.98
N ASP A 242 -15.89 -29.21 21.06
CA ASP A 242 -16.87 -30.08 20.41
C ASP A 242 -16.78 -29.97 18.87
N ALA A 243 -16.66 -28.76 18.33
CA ALA A 243 -16.51 -28.55 16.89
C ALA A 243 -15.19 -29.13 16.36
N ALA A 244 -14.07 -28.87 17.05
CA ALA A 244 -12.78 -29.43 16.66
C ALA A 244 -12.76 -30.96 16.77
N SER A 245 -13.38 -31.52 17.81
CA SER A 245 -13.55 -32.97 17.97
C SER A 245 -14.45 -33.56 16.90
N THR A 246 -15.50 -32.85 16.48
CA THR A 246 -16.40 -33.27 15.40
C THR A 246 -15.62 -33.37 14.09
N ILE A 247 -14.82 -32.36 13.75
CA ILE A 247 -13.95 -32.41 12.56
C ILE A 247 -12.95 -33.58 12.66
N ALA A 248 -12.28 -33.74 13.79
CA ALA A 248 -11.31 -34.82 13.98
C ALA A 248 -11.95 -36.21 13.89
N SER A 249 -13.25 -36.34 14.20
CA SER A 249 -13.99 -37.59 14.13
C SER A 249 -14.51 -37.95 12.73
N GLN A 250 -14.62 -36.97 11.83
CA GLN A 250 -15.09 -37.19 10.45
C GLN A 250 -14.12 -38.05 9.64
N ASP A 251 -12.82 -37.76 9.77
CA ASP A 251 -11.77 -38.55 9.15
C ASP A 251 -10.55 -38.64 10.07
N PRO A 252 -10.17 -39.86 10.53
CA PRO A 252 -9.01 -40.06 11.39
C PRO A 252 -7.67 -39.73 10.72
N ALA A 253 -7.63 -39.52 9.40
CA ALA A 253 -6.44 -39.05 8.71
C ALA A 253 -6.15 -37.55 8.97
N LEU A 254 -7.15 -36.77 9.35
CA LEU A 254 -7.03 -35.32 9.53
C LEU A 254 -6.29 -34.96 10.82
N ALA A 255 -5.34 -34.03 10.71
CA ALA A 255 -4.78 -33.36 11.87
C ALA A 255 -5.60 -32.09 12.16
N VAL A 256 -5.93 -31.87 13.43
CA VAL A 256 -6.79 -30.77 13.89
C VAL A 256 -6.11 -30.03 15.03
N TYR A 257 -5.92 -28.73 14.84
CA TYR A 257 -5.36 -27.80 15.81
C TYR A 257 -6.33 -26.66 16.06
N VAL A 258 -6.29 -26.11 17.26
CA VAL A 258 -6.98 -24.86 17.61
C VAL A 258 -5.91 -23.82 17.89
N ALA A 259 -6.06 -22.62 17.34
CA ALA A 259 -5.12 -21.53 17.55
C ALA A 259 -5.84 -20.22 17.92
N ALA A 260 -5.35 -19.53 18.95
CA ALA A 260 -5.92 -18.27 19.42
C ALA A 260 -4.82 -17.25 19.71
N TYR A 261 -5.02 -16.01 19.25
CA TYR A 261 -4.02 -14.95 19.35
C TYR A 261 -3.66 -14.64 20.80
N GLY A 262 -2.36 -14.69 21.12
CA GLY A 262 -1.84 -14.39 22.45
C GLY A 262 -2.05 -15.49 23.48
N GLN A 263 -2.69 -16.60 23.11
CA GLN A 263 -2.94 -17.74 23.99
C GLN A 263 -2.18 -18.99 23.55
N GLY A 264 -1.95 -19.14 22.24
CA GLY A 264 -1.16 -20.23 21.70
C GLY A 264 -1.92 -21.15 20.76
N VAL A 265 -1.35 -22.35 20.60
CA VAL A 265 -1.83 -23.40 19.69
C VAL A 265 -2.01 -24.69 20.48
N ALA A 266 -3.20 -25.29 20.44
CA ALA A 266 -3.53 -26.57 21.05
C ALA A 266 -3.77 -27.64 20.00
N GLU A 267 -3.26 -28.84 20.26
CA GLU A 267 -3.48 -30.03 19.41
C GLU A 267 -4.74 -30.76 19.88
N ILE A 268 -5.65 -31.05 18.96
CA ILE A 268 -6.84 -31.88 19.20
C ILE A 268 -6.61 -33.29 18.67
N SER A 269 -6.02 -33.39 17.48
CA SER A 269 -5.63 -34.65 16.85
C SER A 269 -4.43 -34.42 15.94
N ALA A 270 -3.42 -35.29 16.02
CA ALA A 270 -2.30 -35.28 15.08
C ALA A 270 -2.64 -35.98 13.74
N GLY A 271 -3.75 -36.73 13.67
CA GLY A 271 -4.17 -37.44 12.46
C GLY A 271 -3.16 -38.48 11.96
N GLN A 272 -3.20 -38.76 10.65
CA GLN A 272 -2.21 -39.59 9.93
C GLN A 272 -1.28 -38.73 9.07
N VAL A 273 -1.07 -37.46 9.44
CA VAL A 273 -0.17 -36.53 8.77
C VAL A 273 1.28 -36.81 9.21
N ASP A 274 2.24 -36.69 8.29
CA ASP A 274 3.66 -36.85 8.58
C ASP A 274 4.10 -35.92 9.71
N SER A 275 4.62 -36.53 10.77
CA SER A 275 4.95 -35.82 12.00
C SER A 275 6.05 -34.77 11.83
N THR A 276 6.95 -34.93 10.85
CA THR A 276 8.00 -33.94 10.59
C THR A 276 7.43 -32.70 9.90
N THR A 277 6.54 -32.90 8.93
CA THR A 277 5.92 -31.80 8.18
C THR A 277 4.90 -31.06 9.04
N LEU A 278 4.11 -31.78 9.84
CA LEU A 278 3.17 -31.20 10.80
C LEU A 278 3.90 -30.36 11.85
N HIS A 279 5.00 -30.90 12.41
CA HIS A 279 5.82 -30.17 13.36
C HIS A 279 6.42 -28.91 12.75
N ASP A 280 6.92 -28.97 11.51
CA ASP A 280 7.49 -27.82 10.82
C ASP A 280 6.45 -26.70 10.61
N TYR A 281 5.24 -27.07 10.16
CA TYR A 281 4.16 -26.11 9.97
C TYR A 281 3.72 -25.46 11.31
N VAL A 282 3.52 -26.25 12.36
CA VAL A 282 3.12 -25.74 13.68
C VAL A 282 4.20 -24.80 14.24
N GLN A 283 5.47 -25.19 14.21
CA GLN A 283 6.56 -24.43 14.81
C GLN A 283 6.93 -23.16 14.04
N HIS A 284 6.86 -23.20 12.71
CA HIS A 284 7.29 -22.06 11.88
C HIS A 284 6.13 -21.21 11.35
N THR A 285 4.88 -21.68 11.43
CA THR A 285 3.71 -20.94 10.93
C THR A 285 2.73 -20.59 12.05
N LEU A 286 2.20 -21.59 12.79
CA LEU A 286 1.15 -21.32 13.78
C LEU A 286 1.70 -20.66 15.05
N ILE A 287 2.74 -21.23 15.65
CA ILE A 287 3.34 -20.72 16.90
C ILE A 287 3.81 -19.27 16.77
N PRO A 288 4.54 -18.86 15.72
CA PRO A 288 4.93 -17.46 15.55
C PRO A 288 3.73 -16.51 15.41
N GLY A 289 2.60 -17.00 14.88
CA GLY A 289 1.38 -16.21 14.72
C GLY A 289 0.53 -16.09 15.99
N TYR A 290 0.46 -17.16 16.79
CA TYR A 290 -0.54 -17.28 17.86
C TYR A 290 0.05 -17.38 19.27
N GLY A 291 1.34 -17.67 19.42
CA GLY A 291 2.03 -17.80 20.70
C GLY A 291 2.64 -19.18 20.90
N THR A 292 2.70 -19.68 22.13
CA THR A 292 3.33 -20.98 22.43
C THR A 292 2.39 -22.16 22.17
N GLN A 293 2.94 -23.37 22.06
CA GLN A 293 2.12 -24.57 22.12
C GLN A 293 1.57 -24.76 23.54
N VAL A 294 0.29 -25.12 23.66
CA VAL A 294 -0.43 -25.31 24.93
C VAL A 294 -1.26 -26.58 24.88
N ASP A 295 -1.53 -27.19 26.04
CA ASP A 295 -2.34 -28.41 26.11
C ASP A 295 -3.83 -28.13 25.81
N LYS A 296 -4.32 -26.94 26.19
CA LYS A 296 -5.68 -26.46 25.89
C LYS A 296 -5.68 -24.93 25.83
N ILE A 297 -6.47 -24.37 24.91
CA ILE A 297 -6.69 -22.92 24.83
C ILE A 297 -7.62 -22.47 25.96
N SER A 298 -7.28 -21.40 26.68
CA SER A 298 -8.02 -20.87 27.83
C SER A 298 -8.99 -19.76 27.41
N LEU A 299 -10.30 -19.95 27.61
CA LEU A 299 -11.35 -19.33 26.79
C LEU A 299 -11.84 -17.96 27.26
N GLU A 300 -10.91 -17.03 27.42
CA GLU A 300 -11.23 -15.59 27.39
C GLU A 300 -11.14 -15.00 25.98
N SER A 301 -10.56 -15.72 25.01
CA SER A 301 -10.42 -15.25 23.63
C SER A 301 -11.63 -15.66 22.78
N ARG A 302 -12.36 -14.66 22.28
CA ARG A 302 -13.52 -14.81 21.38
C ARG A 302 -13.14 -15.06 19.92
N TRP A 303 -11.84 -15.17 19.63
CA TRP A 303 -11.32 -15.37 18.27
C TRP A 303 -10.31 -16.51 18.27
N ALA A 304 -10.80 -17.70 17.96
CA ALA A 304 -9.98 -18.88 17.70
C ALA A 304 -10.24 -19.41 16.29
N TRP A 305 -9.20 -19.99 15.71
CA TRP A 305 -9.26 -20.68 14.43
C TRP A 305 -9.07 -22.17 14.66
N ILE A 306 -9.94 -22.98 14.07
CA ILE A 306 -9.68 -24.41 13.92
C ILE A 306 -8.92 -24.61 12.62
N TYR A 307 -7.71 -25.15 12.72
CA TYR A 307 -6.86 -25.55 11.60
C TYR A 307 -7.03 -27.03 11.35
N THR A 308 -7.49 -27.39 10.16
CA THR A 308 -7.60 -28.76 9.67
C THR A 308 -6.57 -28.98 8.58
N ILE A 309 -5.75 -30.02 8.73
CA ILE A 309 -4.60 -30.31 7.87
C ILE A 309 -4.74 -31.73 7.34
N SER A 310 -4.60 -31.88 6.02
CA SER A 310 -4.61 -33.16 5.31
C SER A 310 -3.44 -33.26 4.33
N GLU A 311 -2.90 -34.47 4.16
CA GLU A 311 -1.91 -34.84 3.13
C GLU A 311 -2.56 -35.38 1.84
N GLN A 312 -3.89 -35.46 1.80
CA GLN A 312 -4.60 -35.95 0.63
C GLN A 312 -4.99 -34.79 -0.29
N ASP A 313 -4.87 -35.02 -1.60
CA ASP A 313 -5.23 -34.08 -2.68
C ASP A 313 -6.77 -33.98 -2.90
N GLU A 314 -7.55 -34.50 -1.95
CA GLU A 314 -9.01 -34.44 -1.96
C GLU A 314 -9.50 -33.05 -1.52
N ASP A 315 -10.73 -32.70 -1.91
CA ASP A 315 -11.36 -31.40 -1.66
C ASP A 315 -11.72 -31.21 -0.18
N LEU A 316 -10.70 -31.00 0.65
CA LEU A 316 -10.82 -30.84 2.11
C LEU A 316 -11.73 -29.67 2.46
N LEU A 317 -11.70 -28.60 1.66
CA LEU A 317 -12.56 -27.44 1.87
C LEU A 317 -14.03 -27.84 1.80
N SER A 318 -14.45 -28.53 0.73
CA SER A 318 -15.84 -28.99 0.59
C SER A 318 -16.24 -30.00 1.67
N GLN A 319 -15.31 -30.86 2.10
CA GLN A 319 -15.57 -31.79 3.21
C GLN A 319 -15.88 -31.06 4.52
N ILE A 320 -15.09 -30.02 4.86
CA ILE A 320 -15.29 -29.24 6.08
C ILE A 320 -16.52 -28.34 6.00
N GLN A 321 -16.77 -27.73 4.84
CA GLN A 321 -17.97 -26.91 4.61
C GLN A 321 -19.27 -27.73 4.73
N GLY A 322 -19.23 -29.02 4.42
CA GLY A 322 -20.38 -29.91 4.59
C GLY A 322 -20.70 -30.30 6.04
N ILE A 323 -19.89 -29.89 7.02
CA ILE A 323 -20.14 -30.19 8.44
C ILE A 323 -21.08 -29.14 9.02
N ASP A 324 -22.21 -29.59 9.57
CA ASP A 324 -23.07 -28.76 10.41
C ASP A 324 -22.51 -28.72 11.84
N PHE A 325 -22.16 -27.53 12.31
CA PHE A 325 -21.59 -27.30 13.63
C PHE A 325 -22.64 -26.89 14.68
N ASP A 326 -23.93 -26.86 14.33
CA ASP A 326 -25.02 -26.39 15.20
C ASP A 326 -24.73 -25.00 15.80
N THR A 327 -24.09 -24.14 15.02
CA THR A 327 -23.75 -22.76 15.40
C THR A 327 -24.79 -21.78 14.91
N ALA A 328 -24.94 -20.66 15.63
CA ALA A 328 -25.87 -19.59 15.26
C ALA A 328 -25.52 -18.91 13.92
N ILE A 329 -24.24 -18.90 13.58
CA ILE A 329 -23.66 -18.29 12.37
C ILE A 329 -22.93 -19.36 11.59
N ILE A 330 -22.90 -19.23 10.26
CA ILE A 330 -22.19 -20.18 9.41
C ILE A 330 -20.68 -20.07 9.68
N PRO A 331 -20.00 -21.19 9.96
CA PRO A 331 -18.55 -21.18 10.06
C PRO A 331 -17.92 -20.82 8.71
N LEU A 332 -17.03 -19.82 8.73
CA LEU A 332 -16.24 -19.48 7.54
C LEU A 332 -15.02 -20.40 7.47
N SER A 333 -15.08 -21.39 6.58
CA SER A 333 -13.96 -22.24 6.20
C SER A 333 -13.28 -21.70 4.95
N ILE A 334 -11.96 -21.51 5.01
CA ILE A 334 -11.15 -21.06 3.89
C ILE A 334 -9.82 -21.80 3.82
N VAL A 335 -9.27 -21.95 2.62
CA VAL A 335 -7.92 -22.50 2.41
C VAL A 335 -6.89 -21.52 3.00
N ASP A 336 -6.01 -22.03 3.85
CA ASP A 336 -5.04 -21.20 4.52
C ASP A 336 -4.05 -20.57 3.53
N GLY A 337 -3.72 -19.33 3.82
CA GLY A 337 -2.86 -18.50 3.00
C GLY A 337 -3.47 -17.96 1.70
N GLU A 338 -4.63 -18.42 1.22
CA GLU A 338 -5.27 -17.82 0.02
C GLU A 338 -5.68 -16.37 0.24
N SER A 339 -6.38 -16.10 1.34
CA SER A 339 -6.77 -14.73 1.71
C SER A 339 -5.57 -13.82 1.90
N GLY A 340 -4.53 -14.29 2.60
CA GLY A 340 -3.27 -13.56 2.77
C GLY A 340 -2.54 -13.29 1.44
N ARG A 341 -2.55 -14.25 0.51
CA ARG A 341 -1.95 -14.10 -0.83
C ARG A 341 -2.73 -13.09 -1.69
N ALA A 342 -4.05 -13.17 -1.70
CA ALA A 342 -4.90 -12.27 -2.47
C ALA A 342 -4.83 -10.83 -1.94
N ILE A 343 -4.89 -10.63 -0.62
CA ILE A 343 -4.70 -9.33 0.02
C ILE A 343 -3.30 -8.77 -0.30
N ALA A 344 -2.24 -9.60 -0.22
CA ALA A 344 -0.90 -9.19 -0.61
C ALA A 344 -0.82 -8.79 -2.10
N GLN A 345 -1.57 -9.43 -3.00
CA GLN A 345 -1.65 -9.04 -4.41
C GLN A 345 -2.38 -7.69 -4.60
N ILE A 346 -3.49 -7.45 -3.90
CA ILE A 346 -4.20 -6.17 -3.93
C ILE A 346 -3.29 -5.04 -3.46
N TYR A 347 -2.60 -5.22 -2.33
CA TYR A 347 -1.64 -4.22 -1.83
C TYR A 347 -0.46 -4.02 -2.79
N ARG A 348 0.06 -5.08 -3.43
CA ARG A 348 1.08 -4.94 -4.48
C ARG A 348 0.58 -4.13 -5.68
N GLN A 349 -0.66 -4.33 -6.13
CA GLN A 349 -1.24 -3.50 -7.18
C GLN A 349 -1.39 -2.05 -6.73
N GLN A 350 -1.90 -1.80 -5.53
CA GLN A 350 -1.98 -0.45 -4.96
C GLN A 350 -0.59 0.24 -4.87
N ALA A 351 0.48 -0.51 -4.59
CA ALA A 351 1.85 0.01 -4.60
C ALA A 351 2.28 0.57 -5.97
N THR A 352 1.85 -0.10 -7.05
CA THR A 352 2.18 0.33 -8.42
C THR A 352 1.50 1.66 -8.77
N TRP A 353 0.26 1.88 -8.30
CA TRP A 353 -0.45 3.15 -8.46
C TRP A 353 0.25 4.30 -7.76
N LEU A 354 0.72 4.09 -6.53
CA LEU A 354 1.47 5.12 -5.80
C LEU A 354 2.75 5.50 -6.55
N THR A 355 3.48 4.51 -7.07
CA THR A 355 4.69 4.74 -7.87
C THR A 355 4.38 5.56 -9.13
N LEU A 356 3.26 5.24 -9.80
CA LEU A 356 2.77 5.97 -10.96
C LEU A 356 2.44 7.44 -10.62
N PHE A 357 1.60 7.67 -9.59
CA PHE A 357 1.18 9.02 -9.19
C PHE A 357 2.36 9.87 -8.72
N THR A 358 3.29 9.29 -7.96
CA THR A 358 4.50 9.99 -7.52
C THR A 358 5.38 10.36 -8.72
N THR A 359 5.45 9.47 -9.73
CA THR A 359 6.20 9.75 -10.96
C THR A 359 5.57 10.85 -11.79
N LEU A 360 4.24 10.83 -11.95
CA LEU A 360 3.51 11.90 -12.63
C LEU A 360 3.65 13.24 -11.90
N GLY A 361 3.56 13.24 -10.57
CA GLY A 361 3.80 14.40 -9.74
C GLY A 361 5.19 15.00 -9.94
N PHE A 362 6.22 14.16 -10.07
CA PHE A 362 7.58 14.62 -10.36
C PHE A 362 7.69 15.27 -11.73
N VAL A 363 7.10 14.65 -12.76
CA VAL A 363 7.08 15.21 -14.12
C VAL A 363 6.38 16.57 -14.13
N TYR A 364 5.26 16.71 -13.41
CA TYR A 364 4.54 17.98 -13.29
C TYR A 364 5.38 19.05 -12.58
N ALA A 365 6.00 18.69 -11.45
CA ALA A 365 6.89 19.59 -10.70
C ALA A 365 8.08 20.05 -11.55
N MET A 366 8.74 19.13 -12.26
CA MET A 366 9.84 19.46 -13.16
C MET A 366 9.36 20.38 -14.29
N THR A 367 8.21 20.11 -14.89
CA THR A 367 7.66 20.97 -15.95
C THR A 367 7.42 22.41 -15.47
N SER A 368 6.88 22.58 -14.26
CA SER A 368 6.70 23.90 -13.64
C SER A 368 8.04 24.63 -13.45
N VAL A 369 9.03 23.92 -12.89
CA VAL A 369 10.38 24.43 -12.69
C VAL A 369 11.04 24.81 -14.02
N TRP A 370 10.80 24.03 -15.09
CA TRP A 370 11.31 24.31 -16.42
C TRP A 370 10.71 25.58 -17.02
N MET A 371 9.39 25.76 -16.89
CA MET A 371 8.71 26.96 -17.38
C MET A 371 9.24 28.22 -16.69
N GLN A 372 9.46 28.15 -15.37
CA GLN A 372 10.07 29.25 -14.62
C GLN A 372 11.52 29.50 -15.07
N TYR A 373 12.31 28.44 -15.18
CA TYR A 373 13.70 28.51 -15.65
C TYR A 373 13.81 29.12 -17.05
N ALA A 374 12.94 28.72 -17.98
CA ALA A 374 12.94 29.23 -19.36
C ALA A 374 12.67 30.74 -19.39
N ARG A 375 11.76 31.24 -18.54
CA ARG A 375 11.47 32.68 -18.40
C ARG A 375 12.66 33.44 -17.81
N GLU A 376 13.22 32.96 -16.70
CA GLU A 376 14.37 33.58 -16.02
C GLU A 376 15.61 33.60 -16.94
N THR A 377 15.89 32.48 -17.61
CA THR A 377 17.01 32.32 -18.55
C THR A 377 16.91 33.27 -19.74
N SER A 378 15.71 33.53 -20.26
CA SER A 378 15.54 34.51 -21.35
C SER A 378 15.92 35.92 -20.92
N THR A 379 15.71 36.29 -19.66
CA THR A 379 16.10 37.59 -19.11
C THR A 379 17.61 37.66 -18.94
N HIS A 380 18.19 36.64 -18.31
CA HIS A 380 19.64 36.51 -18.11
C HIS A 380 20.43 36.46 -19.43
N ALA A 381 19.89 35.81 -20.46
CA ALA A 381 20.52 35.75 -21.78
C ALA A 381 20.74 37.13 -22.40
N LYS A 382 19.82 38.09 -22.17
CA LYS A 382 19.96 39.48 -22.63
C LYS A 382 21.07 40.21 -21.87
N GLU A 383 21.18 39.98 -20.56
CA GLU A 383 22.28 40.52 -19.76
C GLU A 383 23.62 39.96 -20.22
N PHE A 384 23.73 38.65 -20.41
CA PHE A 384 24.94 38.00 -20.93
C PHE A 384 25.30 38.45 -22.34
N ALA A 385 24.31 38.72 -23.20
CA ALA A 385 24.54 39.24 -24.55
C ALA A 385 25.22 40.61 -24.53
N SER A 386 24.82 41.50 -23.61
CA SER A 386 25.45 42.82 -23.46
C SER A 386 26.92 42.73 -23.04
N ILE A 387 27.30 41.73 -22.24
CA ILE A 387 28.68 41.53 -21.82
C ILE A 387 29.48 40.77 -22.88
N ALA A 388 28.83 39.83 -23.57
CA ALA A 388 29.40 39.14 -24.71
C ALA A 388 29.72 40.09 -25.86
N SER A 389 28.91 41.12 -26.08
CA SER A 389 29.15 42.12 -27.11
C SER A 389 30.36 43.02 -26.78
N LEU A 390 30.54 43.39 -25.51
CA LEU A 390 31.71 44.14 -25.06
C LEU A 390 33.01 43.34 -25.15
N THR A 391 32.95 42.03 -24.96
CA THR A 391 34.15 41.16 -24.88
C THR A 391 34.46 40.41 -26.17
N GLY A 392 33.50 40.30 -27.11
CA GLY A 392 33.63 39.53 -28.35
C GLY A 392 33.77 38.01 -28.15
N LYS A 393 33.44 37.50 -26.95
CA LYS A 393 33.69 36.09 -26.55
C LYS A 393 32.40 35.34 -26.21
N SER A 394 31.34 35.53 -27.00
CA SER A 394 30.01 34.94 -26.78
C SER A 394 30.02 33.42 -26.58
N ASN A 395 30.75 32.67 -27.42
CA ASN A 395 30.86 31.21 -27.30
C ASN A 395 31.54 30.76 -26.00
N VAL A 396 32.56 31.47 -25.54
CA VAL A 396 33.26 31.14 -24.29
C VAL A 396 32.34 31.40 -23.11
N ILE A 397 31.62 32.53 -23.13
CA ILE A 397 30.67 32.91 -22.08
C ILE A 397 29.52 31.91 -21.98
N ALA A 398 28.87 31.60 -23.11
CA ALA A 398 27.78 30.63 -23.17
C ALA A 398 28.25 29.27 -22.64
N ARG A 399 29.40 28.77 -23.09
CA ARG A 399 29.95 27.49 -22.64
C ARG A 399 30.26 27.47 -21.14
N THR A 400 30.87 28.53 -20.60
CA THR A 400 31.21 28.59 -19.17
C THR A 400 29.97 28.66 -18.28
N VAL A 401 28.98 29.48 -18.64
CA VAL A 401 27.72 29.60 -17.87
C VAL A 401 26.93 28.28 -17.91
N THR A 402 26.77 27.70 -19.10
CA THR A 402 26.07 26.44 -19.31
C THR A 402 26.76 25.28 -18.57
N MET A 403 28.09 25.16 -18.65
CA MET A 403 28.84 24.09 -17.96
C MET A 403 28.72 24.22 -16.44
N ARG A 404 28.76 25.43 -15.90
CA ARG A 404 28.52 25.66 -14.46
C ARG A 404 27.12 25.25 -14.06
N HIS A 405 26.10 25.66 -14.81
CA HIS A 405 24.71 25.32 -14.52
C HIS A 405 24.48 23.80 -14.48
N ALA A 406 25.03 23.09 -15.47
CA ALA A 406 24.99 21.63 -15.50
C ALA A 406 25.71 21.02 -14.30
N THR A 407 26.92 21.51 -13.98
CA THR A 407 27.74 20.98 -12.86
C THR A 407 27.02 21.16 -11.52
N VAL A 408 26.45 22.34 -11.27
CA VAL A 408 25.74 22.63 -10.02
C VAL A 408 24.52 21.72 -9.88
N ASN A 409 23.69 21.59 -10.93
CA ASN A 409 22.50 20.73 -10.89
C ASN A 409 22.82 19.23 -10.76
N ILE A 410 23.91 18.76 -11.37
CA ILE A 410 24.37 17.38 -11.22
C ILE A 410 24.81 17.15 -9.77
N VAL A 411 25.63 18.03 -9.21
CA VAL A 411 26.15 17.88 -7.84
C VAL A 411 25.01 17.95 -6.81
N THR A 412 24.11 18.93 -6.93
CA THR A 412 22.96 19.06 -6.02
C THR A 412 21.99 17.88 -6.18
N GLY A 413 21.77 17.42 -7.41
CA GLY A 413 20.95 16.24 -7.68
C GLY A 413 21.52 14.95 -7.07
N ILE A 414 22.83 14.70 -7.25
CA ILE A 414 23.51 13.54 -6.65
C ILE A 414 23.46 13.61 -5.12
N ALA A 415 23.77 14.78 -4.55
CA ALA A 415 23.72 14.97 -3.10
C ALA A 415 22.32 14.69 -2.56
N SER A 416 21.29 15.17 -3.25
CA SER A 416 19.90 14.93 -2.85
C SER A 416 19.45 13.50 -2.99
N LEU A 417 19.79 12.83 -4.10
CA LEU A 417 19.56 11.41 -4.29
C LEU A 417 20.25 10.60 -3.18
N GLY A 418 21.48 10.96 -2.83
CA GLY A 418 22.22 10.34 -1.73
C GLY A 418 21.51 10.49 -0.38
N ILE A 419 20.98 11.68 -0.08
CA ILE A 419 20.18 11.93 1.13
C ILE A 419 18.89 11.11 1.10
N GLY A 420 18.17 11.08 -0.02
CA GLY A 420 16.95 10.29 -0.18
C GLY A 420 17.20 8.79 0.02
N ILE A 421 18.26 8.25 -0.60
CA ILE A 421 18.70 6.86 -0.45
C ILE A 421 19.10 6.57 1.00
N PHE A 422 19.87 7.46 1.63
CA PHE A 422 20.28 7.32 3.02
C PHE A 422 19.07 7.29 3.94
N LEU A 423 18.14 8.24 3.81
CA LEU A 423 16.91 8.27 4.60
C LEU A 423 16.10 6.99 4.39
N ALA A 424 15.88 6.57 3.14
CA ALA A 424 15.22 5.30 2.85
C ALA A 424 15.91 4.12 3.53
N SER A 425 17.25 4.05 3.48
CA SER A 425 17.99 2.95 4.12
C SER A 425 17.73 2.86 5.63
N GLN A 426 17.59 4.00 6.31
CA GLN A 426 17.28 4.02 7.75
C GLN A 426 15.90 3.45 8.06
N PHE A 427 14.96 3.52 7.12
CA PHE A 427 13.63 2.92 7.26
C PHE A 427 13.59 1.46 6.77
N PHE A 428 14.29 1.11 5.68
CA PHE A 428 14.17 -0.20 5.04
C PHE A 428 14.98 -1.33 5.70
N PHE A 429 16.15 -1.04 6.29
CA PHE A 429 16.99 -2.11 6.88
C PHE A 429 16.36 -2.74 8.13
N THR A 430 15.41 -2.05 8.77
CA THR A 430 14.73 -2.54 9.97
C THR A 430 13.57 -3.49 9.65
N PHE A 431 13.01 -3.46 8.43
CA PHE A 431 11.75 -4.14 8.07
C PHE A 431 11.84 -5.10 6.88
N GLY A 432 13.01 -5.70 6.59
CA GLY A 432 13.05 -6.88 5.72
C GLY A 432 12.96 -6.65 4.20
N GLY A 433 13.40 -5.49 3.69
CA GLY A 433 14.17 -5.48 2.44
C GLY A 433 13.45 -5.42 1.09
N PHE A 434 12.61 -4.40 0.84
CA PHE A 434 12.30 -3.97 -0.53
C PHE A 434 12.81 -2.55 -0.79
N PHE A 435 13.90 -2.40 -1.55
CA PHE A 435 14.42 -1.08 -1.94
C PHE A 435 13.97 -0.73 -3.37
N PRO A 436 13.24 0.39 -3.60
CA PRO A 436 12.57 0.68 -4.87
C PRO A 436 13.54 1.22 -5.95
N TRP A 437 14.50 0.40 -6.37
CA TRP A 437 15.53 0.76 -7.35
C TRP A 437 14.95 1.26 -8.67
N GLY A 438 13.89 0.62 -9.17
CA GLY A 438 13.25 1.02 -10.43
C GLY A 438 12.71 2.46 -10.39
N PHE A 439 12.14 2.88 -9.28
CA PHE A 439 11.67 4.26 -9.07
C PHE A 439 12.84 5.24 -9.05
N ILE A 440 13.89 4.95 -8.29
CA ILE A 440 15.08 5.81 -8.17
C ILE A 440 15.78 5.99 -9.52
N VAL A 441 15.94 4.90 -10.28
CA VAL A 441 16.53 4.93 -11.62
C VAL A 441 15.67 5.77 -12.57
N SER A 442 14.35 5.58 -12.57
CA SER A 442 13.42 6.33 -13.42
C SER A 442 13.47 7.83 -13.13
N MET A 443 13.46 8.20 -11.84
CA MET A 443 13.62 9.59 -11.39
C MET A 443 14.96 10.18 -11.84
N GLY A 444 16.05 9.43 -11.69
CA GLY A 444 17.38 9.83 -12.13
C GLY A 444 17.46 10.10 -13.63
N VAL A 445 16.84 9.25 -14.45
CA VAL A 445 16.79 9.42 -15.92
C VAL A 445 16.00 10.67 -16.30
N ILE A 446 14.80 10.87 -15.72
CA ILE A 446 13.96 12.06 -15.98
C ILE A 446 14.73 13.33 -15.59
N TYR A 447 15.38 13.33 -14.42
CA TYR A 447 16.16 14.48 -13.95
C TYR A 447 17.40 14.76 -14.81
N LEU A 448 18.07 13.74 -15.34
CA LEU A 448 19.18 13.93 -16.29
C LEU A 448 18.71 14.57 -17.60
N LEU A 449 17.59 14.11 -18.16
CA LEU A 449 16.98 14.72 -19.34
C LEU A 449 16.59 16.18 -19.08
N PHE A 450 16.11 16.46 -17.88
CA PHE A 450 15.79 17.80 -17.44
C PHE A 450 17.02 18.73 -17.42
N ILE A 451 18.12 18.30 -16.81
CA ILE A 451 19.37 19.07 -16.80
C ILE A 451 19.86 19.30 -18.22
N LEU A 452 19.80 18.29 -19.08
CA LEU A 452 20.25 18.38 -20.47
C LEU A 452 19.43 19.40 -21.26
N THR A 453 18.11 19.40 -21.13
CA THR A 453 17.24 20.38 -21.81
C THR A 453 17.47 21.81 -21.31
N GLN A 454 17.64 22.02 -20.00
CA GLN A 454 18.01 23.34 -19.44
C GLN A 454 19.35 23.84 -19.98
N THR A 455 20.34 22.94 -20.02
CA THR A 455 21.70 23.20 -20.51
C THR A 455 21.69 23.64 -21.98
N ILE A 456 20.93 22.93 -22.83
CA ILE A 456 20.75 23.26 -24.24
C ILE A 456 20.05 24.61 -24.40
N LEU A 457 18.95 24.83 -23.67
CA LEU A 457 18.16 26.06 -23.75
C LEU A 457 19.02 27.30 -23.42
N MET A 458 19.75 27.25 -22.30
CA MET A 458 20.65 28.32 -21.88
C MET A 458 21.72 28.62 -22.95
N TYR A 459 22.36 27.58 -23.49
CA TYR A 459 23.39 27.75 -24.52
C TYR A 459 22.83 28.43 -25.79
N VAL A 460 21.67 27.97 -26.26
CA VAL A 460 21.02 28.49 -27.47
C VAL A 460 20.58 29.94 -27.28
N LEU A 461 19.94 30.28 -26.15
CA LEU A 461 19.44 31.63 -25.89
C LEU A 461 20.57 32.65 -25.75
N ILE A 462 21.63 32.35 -25.00
CA ILE A 462 22.79 33.25 -24.88
C ILE A 462 23.43 33.48 -26.25
N LYS A 463 23.62 32.42 -27.06
CA LYS A 463 24.23 32.55 -28.38
C LYS A 463 23.36 33.40 -29.32
N LYS A 464 22.05 33.16 -29.34
CA LYS A 464 21.09 33.90 -30.17
C LYS A 464 21.08 35.38 -29.82
N GLU A 465 21.00 35.73 -28.53
CA GLU A 465 21.02 37.13 -28.10
C GLU A 465 22.39 37.77 -28.32
N ALA A 466 23.51 37.07 -28.12
CA ALA A 466 24.81 37.65 -28.42
C ALA A 466 24.97 37.99 -29.92
N THR A 467 24.40 37.18 -30.83
CA THR A 467 24.41 37.46 -32.27
C THR A 467 23.52 38.63 -32.68
N SER A 468 22.42 38.91 -31.95
CA SER A 468 21.55 40.05 -32.24
C SER A 468 22.21 41.40 -31.90
N TRP A 469 23.11 41.41 -30.91
CA TRP A 469 23.86 42.59 -30.48
C TRP A 469 25.15 42.87 -31.28
N LEU A 470 25.69 41.88 -32.00
CA LEU A 470 26.88 42.02 -32.86
C LEU A 470 26.72 41.22 -34.16
N PRO A 471 25.97 41.73 -35.15
CA PRO A 471 25.92 41.10 -36.47
C PRO A 471 27.33 41.05 -37.08
N GLY A 472 27.86 39.85 -37.33
CA GLY A 472 29.13 39.62 -38.04
C GLY A 472 30.38 39.36 -37.19
N LYS A 473 30.29 39.32 -35.85
CA LYS A 473 31.39 38.88 -34.97
C LYS A 473 30.95 37.65 -34.15
N SER A 474 31.11 36.45 -34.70
CA SER A 474 30.76 35.18 -34.04
C SER A 474 31.95 34.24 -33.94
#